data_AF-A0AAV8WKQ7-F1
#
_entry.id   AF-A0AAV8WKQ7-F1
#
_cell.length_a   1.000
_cell.length_b   1.000
_cell.length_c   1.000
_cell.angle_alpha   90.00
_cell.angle_beta   90.00
_cell.angle_gamma   90.00
#
_symmetry.space_group_name_H-M   'P 1'
#
loop_
_entity.id
_entity.type
_entity.pdbx_description
1 polymer ?
#
loop_
_entity_poly.entity_id
_entity_poly.type
_entity_poly.pdbx_seq_one_letter_code
_entity_poly.pdbx_strand_id
1 'polypeptide(L)'
;MKNPVKKKKIKREIKILENLRGGTNIITLEAVVKDPVSRTPALIFEHVNNTDFKQLYQTLTDFDIRYYLYELLKALDYCHSMGIMHRYVLLLYLYIGKPS
;
A
#
# COMPACT_ATOMS: atom_id res chain seq x y z
N MET A 1 7.42 -10.45 -25.47
CA MET A 1 8.81 -10.55 -24.99
C MET A 1 8.84 -10.59 -23.46
N LYS A 2 9.08 -11.75 -22.82
CA LYS A 2 8.99 -11.93 -21.35
C LYS A 2 10.28 -11.48 -20.66
N ASN A 3 10.38 -10.19 -20.33
CA ASN A 3 11.53 -9.66 -19.59
C ASN A 3 11.64 -10.32 -18.19
N PRO A 4 12.66 -11.14 -17.91
CA PRO A 4 12.76 -11.93 -16.67
C PRO A 4 12.84 -11.04 -15.42
N VAL A 5 13.40 -9.84 -15.57
CA VAL A 5 13.54 -8.85 -14.50
C VAL A 5 12.17 -8.41 -13.98
N LYS A 6 11.20 -8.20 -14.88
CA LYS A 6 9.84 -7.78 -14.51
C LYS A 6 9.11 -8.86 -13.69
N LYS A 7 9.29 -10.13 -14.03
CA LYS A 7 8.70 -11.25 -13.28
C LYS A 7 9.28 -11.38 -11.87
N LYS A 8 10.61 -11.20 -11.72
CA LYS A 8 11.27 -11.24 -10.41
C LYS A 8 10.80 -10.11 -9.51
N LYS A 9 10.54 -8.91 -10.07
CA LYS A 9 9.96 -7.79 -9.32
C LYS A 9 8.55 -8.10 -8.80
N ILE A 10 7.65 -8.58 -9.66
CA ILE A 10 6.25 -8.90 -9.27
C ILE A 10 6.20 -9.98 -8.18
N LYS A 11 6.98 -11.06 -8.33
CA LYS A 11 7.04 -12.12 -7.30
C LYS A 11 7.53 -11.61 -5.95
N ARG A 12 8.51 -10.69 -5.95
CA ARG A 12 9.02 -10.09 -4.72
C ARG A 12 7.97 -9.22 -4.05
N GLU A 13 7.23 -8.46 -4.83
CA GLU A 13 6.15 -7.60 -4.33
C GLU A 13 5.02 -8.40 -3.69
N ILE A 14 4.55 -9.45 -4.37
CA ILE A 14 3.57 -10.39 -3.81
C ILE A 14 4.07 -10.96 -2.48
N LYS A 15 5.33 -11.41 -2.43
CA LYS A 15 5.89 -12.00 -1.20
C LYS A 15 6.00 -11.00 -0.05
N ILE A 16 6.30 -9.73 -0.35
CA ILE A 16 6.31 -8.64 0.64
C ILE A 16 4.89 -8.42 1.17
N LEU A 17 3.90 -8.29 0.28
CA LEU A 17 2.50 -8.08 0.65
C LEU A 17 1.93 -9.23 1.48
N GLU A 18 2.25 -10.48 1.11
CA GLU A 18 1.88 -11.66 1.90
C GLU A 18 2.51 -11.65 3.30
N ASN A 19 3.79 -11.30 3.41
CA ASN A 19 4.49 -11.26 4.69
C ASN A 19 3.98 -10.12 5.60
N LEU A 20 3.47 -9.03 5.03
CA LEU A 20 2.95 -7.89 5.79
C LEU A 20 1.44 -7.96 6.04
N ARG A 21 0.75 -8.99 5.55
CA ARG A 21 -0.71 -9.15 5.69
C ARG A 21 -1.12 -9.11 7.16
N GLY A 22 -2.18 -8.36 7.45
CA GLY A 22 -2.69 -8.18 8.82
C GLY A 22 -1.90 -7.17 9.66
N GLY A 23 -0.87 -6.53 9.07
CA GLY A 23 -0.14 -5.45 9.70
C GLY A 23 -0.98 -4.20 9.92
N THR A 24 -0.72 -3.48 11.01
CA THR A 24 -1.37 -2.20 11.29
C THR A 24 -1.14 -1.22 10.14
N ASN A 25 -2.24 -0.71 9.56
CA ASN A 25 -2.24 0.25 8.45
C ASN A 25 -1.50 -0.22 7.19
N ILE A 26 -1.46 -1.54 6.95
CA ILE A 26 -0.94 -2.14 5.71
C ILE A 26 -2.09 -2.63 4.84
N ILE A 27 -2.10 -2.25 3.56
CA ILE A 27 -3.09 -2.72 2.60
C ILE A 27 -3.04 -4.25 2.46
N THR A 28 -4.21 -4.87 2.57
CA THR A 28 -4.35 -6.32 2.46
C THR A 28 -4.43 -6.74 1.00
N LEU A 29 -3.50 -7.60 0.57
CA LEU A 29 -3.61 -8.33 -0.70
C LEU A 29 -4.59 -9.50 -0.54
N GLU A 30 -5.74 -9.41 -1.21
CA GLU A 30 -6.79 -10.43 -1.16
C GLU A 30 -6.55 -11.55 -2.17
N ALA A 31 -6.14 -11.20 -3.39
CA ALA A 31 -5.91 -12.18 -4.43
C ALA A 31 -4.89 -11.73 -5.48
N VAL A 32 -4.24 -12.70 -6.10
CA VAL A 32 -3.45 -12.52 -7.32
C VAL A 32 -4.17 -13.21 -8.45
N VAL A 33 -4.67 -12.44 -9.40
CA VAL A 33 -5.41 -12.96 -10.56
C VAL A 33 -4.63 -12.75 -11.85
N LYS A 34 -5.07 -13.40 -12.91
CA LYS A 34 -4.47 -13.26 -14.22
C LYS A 34 -5.55 -13.22 -15.27
N ASP A 35 -5.52 -12.18 -16.09
CA ASP A 35 -6.47 -12.05 -17.17
C ASP A 35 -6.34 -13.24 -18.15
N PRO A 36 -7.44 -13.95 -18.47
CA PRO A 36 -7.38 -15.18 -19.25
C PRO A 36 -6.88 -14.96 -20.69
N VAL A 37 -7.10 -13.77 -21.26
CA VAL A 37 -6.76 -13.45 -22.65
C VAL A 37 -5.32 -12.93 -22.78
N SER A 38 -5.06 -11.77 -22.17
CA SER A 38 -3.77 -11.07 -22.21
C SER A 38 -2.69 -11.75 -21.36
N ARG A 39 -3.09 -12.61 -20.41
CA ARG A 39 -2.19 -13.25 -19.43
C ARG A 39 -1.49 -12.25 -18.52
N THR A 40 -2.03 -11.04 -18.38
CA THR A 40 -1.51 -9.99 -17.51
C THR A 40 -1.86 -10.30 -16.06
N PRO A 41 -0.90 -10.32 -15.12
CA PRO A 41 -1.18 -10.47 -13.71
C PRO A 41 -1.80 -9.19 -13.14
N ALA A 42 -2.75 -9.34 -12.22
CA ALA A 42 -3.33 -8.24 -11.46
C ALA A 42 -3.38 -8.61 -9.97
N LEU A 43 -3.24 -7.58 -9.12
CA LEU A 43 -3.31 -7.70 -7.67
C LEU A 43 -4.64 -7.11 -7.21
N ILE A 44 -5.37 -7.86 -6.38
CA ILE A 44 -6.65 -7.45 -5.80
C ILE A 44 -6.41 -7.13 -4.33
N PHE A 45 -6.82 -5.93 -3.91
CA PHE A 45 -6.63 -5.44 -2.56
C PHE A 45 -7.98 -5.20 -1.87
N GLU A 46 -7.96 -5.04 -0.55
CA GLU A 46 -9.11 -4.54 0.19
C GLU A 46 -9.57 -3.16 -0.34
N HIS A 47 -10.88 -2.91 -0.25
CA HIS A 47 -11.42 -1.62 -0.64
C HIS A 47 -11.11 -0.59 0.45
N VAL A 48 -10.40 0.48 0.07
CA VAL A 48 -10.23 1.67 0.91
C VAL A 48 -10.93 2.85 0.26
N ASN A 49 -11.78 3.55 1.01
CA ASN A 49 -12.39 4.79 0.55
C ASN A 49 -11.30 5.86 0.44
N ASN A 50 -10.84 6.10 -0.79
CA ASN A 50 -9.76 7.03 -1.02
C ASN A 50 -10.30 8.45 -1.23
N THR A 51 -9.79 9.41 -0.47
CA THR A 51 -9.93 10.83 -0.80
C THR A 51 -8.67 11.29 -1.50
N ASP A 52 -8.78 12.00 -2.63
CA ASP A 52 -7.61 12.54 -3.32
C ASP A 52 -6.80 13.43 -2.37
N PHE A 53 -5.52 13.08 -2.19
CA PHE A 53 -4.63 13.77 -1.26
C PHE A 53 -4.52 15.28 -1.55
N LYS A 54 -4.57 15.70 -2.82
CA LYS A 54 -4.49 17.13 -3.19
C LYS A 54 -5.72 17.90 -2.70
N GLN A 55 -6.89 17.27 -2.70
CA GLN A 55 -8.09 17.86 -2.14
C GLN A 55 -8.03 17.84 -0.62
N LEU A 56 -7.57 16.74 -0.05
CA LEU A 56 -7.52 16.56 1.39
C LEU A 56 -6.56 17.54 2.08
N TYR A 57 -5.35 17.72 1.55
CA TYR A 57 -4.28 18.53 2.15
C TYR A 57 -4.72 19.96 2.46
N GLN A 58 -5.62 20.54 1.64
CA GLN A 58 -6.15 21.89 1.85
C GLN A 58 -7.13 21.99 3.04
N THR A 59 -7.63 20.85 3.53
CA THR A 59 -8.67 20.76 4.57
C THR A 59 -8.18 20.14 5.88
N LEU A 60 -6.90 19.77 5.96
CA LEU A 60 -6.34 19.14 7.16
C LEU A 60 -6.04 20.20 8.22
N THR A 61 -6.48 19.93 9.45
CA THR A 61 -6.06 20.69 10.62
C THR A 61 -4.68 20.22 11.11
N ASP A 62 -4.03 20.99 11.99
CA ASP A 62 -2.78 20.56 12.66
C ASP A 62 -2.96 19.21 13.36
N PHE A 63 -4.11 18.99 14.00
CA PHE A 63 -4.43 17.73 14.64
C PHE A 63 -4.53 16.57 13.63
N ASP A 64 -5.24 16.77 12.51
CA ASP A 64 -5.35 15.74 11.47
C ASP A 64 -3.99 15.35 10.91
N ILE A 65 -3.11 16.34 10.68
CA ILE A 65 -1.75 16.11 10.18
C ILE A 65 -0.98 15.22 11.15
N ARG A 66 -0.99 15.54 12.45
CA ARG A 66 -0.32 14.72 13.48
C ARG A 66 -0.90 13.33 13.57
N TYR A 67 -2.22 13.20 13.46
CA TYR A 67 -2.92 11.92 13.46
C TYR A 67 -2.47 11.03 12.28
N TYR A 68 -2.55 11.54 11.05
CA TYR A 68 -2.16 10.76 9.86
C TYR A 68 -0.66 10.43 9.86
N LEU A 69 0.19 11.33 10.36
CA LEU A 69 1.61 11.06 10.52
C LEU A 69 1.86 9.92 11.52
N TYR A 70 1.13 9.91 12.64
CA TYR A 70 1.23 8.84 13.62
C TYR A 70 0.75 7.49 13.07
N GLU A 71 -0.36 7.47 12.35
CA GLU A 71 -0.84 6.24 11.68
C GLU A 71 0.15 5.72 10.62
N LEU A 72 0.82 6.61 9.89
CA LEU A 72 1.91 6.25 8.99
C LEU A 72 3.12 5.67 9.73
N LEU A 73 3.50 6.25 10.87
CA LEU A 73 4.61 5.75 11.67
C LEU A 73 4.35 4.33 12.20
N LYS A 74 3.10 4.01 12.59
CA LYS A 74 2.72 2.63 12.96
C LYS A 74 2.92 1.64 11.81
N ALA A 75 2.53 2.00 10.59
CA ALA A 75 2.71 1.16 9.41
C ALA A 75 4.21 0.91 9.13
N LEU A 76 5.04 1.95 9.26
CA LEU A 76 6.48 1.85 9.05
C LEU A 76 7.15 1.00 10.12
N ASP A 77 6.79 1.21 11.39
CA ASP A 77 7.29 0.40 12.51
C ASP A 77 6.98 -1.09 12.32
N TYR A 78 5.75 -1.40 11.91
CA TYR A 78 5.36 -2.77 11.58
C TYR A 78 6.20 -3.35 10.42
N CYS A 79 6.36 -2.62 9.32
CA CYS A 79 7.18 -3.09 8.20
C CYS A 79 8.64 -3.35 8.61
N HIS A 80 9.20 -2.45 9.41
CA HIS A 80 10.58 -2.55 9.88
C HIS A 80 10.77 -3.70 10.86
N SER A 81 9.81 -3.96 11.76
CA SER A 81 9.85 -5.12 12.66
C SER A 81 9.80 -6.46 11.88
N MET A 82 9.18 -6.46 10.69
CA MET A 82 9.18 -7.59 9.75
C MET A 82 10.43 -7.65 8.84
N GLY A 83 11.43 -6.79 9.06
CA GLY A 83 12.68 -6.73 8.29
C GLY A 83 12.51 -6.20 6.86
N ILE A 84 11.37 -5.55 6.57
CA ILE A 84 11.02 -5.04 5.24
C ILE A 84 11.16 -3.51 5.22
N MET A 85 12.08 -3.02 4.40
CA MET A 85 12.16 -1.60 4.07
C MET A 85 11.21 -1.28 2.90
N HIS A 86 10.25 -0.38 3.12
CA HIS A 86 9.31 0.06 2.07
C HIS A 86 10.05 0.72 0.89
N ARG A 87 11.15 1.45 1.16
CA ARG A 87 12.09 2.09 0.20
C ARG A 87 11.51 3.13 -0.76
N TYR A 88 10.19 3.26 -0.85
CA TYR A 88 9.48 4.33 -1.57
C TYR A 88 8.31 4.83 -0.74
N VAL A 89 8.60 5.36 0.46
CA VAL A 89 7.59 6.06 1.26
C VAL A 89 7.37 7.42 0.61
N LEU A 90 6.55 7.45 -0.43
CA LEU A 90 6.05 8.68 -1.02
C LEU A 90 4.61 8.86 -0.51
N LEU A 91 4.27 10.04 0.00
CA LEU A 91 2.91 10.44 0.43
C LEU A 91 1.81 10.09 -0.59
N LEU A 92 2.18 9.83 -1.85
CA LEU A 92 1.30 9.46 -2.96
C LEU A 92 0.56 8.12 -2.79
N TYR A 93 0.95 7.27 -1.84
CA TYR A 93 0.30 5.97 -1.60
C TYR A 93 -0.45 5.90 -0.26
N LEU A 94 -0.56 7.01 0.46
CA LEU A 94 -1.40 7.07 1.65
C LEU A 94 -2.86 7.14 1.18
N TYR A 95 -3.56 6.01 1.21
CA TYR A 95 -5.00 5.97 1.01
C TYR A 95 -5.65 6.53 2.28
N ILE A 96 -6.04 7.81 2.23
CA ILE A 96 -6.65 8.47 3.37
C ILE A 96 -8.16 8.38 3.26
N GLY A 97 -8.74 7.48 4.05
CA GLY A 97 -10.13 7.55 4.42
C GLY A 97 -10.28 8.54 5.57
N LYS A 98 -10.97 9.67 5.35
CA LYS A 98 -11.47 10.45 6.48
C LYS A 98 -12.55 9.59 7.16
N PRO A 99 -12.45 9.29 8.47
CA PRO A 99 -13.57 8.72 9.19
C PRO A 99 -14.75 9.69 9.11
N SER A 100 -15.95 9.14 8.91
CA SER A 100 -17.22 9.86 8.89
C SER A 100 -17.49 10.58 10.20
#